data_AF-B0CHF8-F1
#
_entry.id   AF-B0CHF8-F1
#
_cell.length_a   1.000
_cell.length_b   1.000
_cell.length_c   1.000
_cell.angle_alpha   90.00
_cell.angle_beta   90.00
_cell.angle_gamma   90.00
#
_symmetry.space_group_name_H-M   'P 1'
#
loop_
_entity.id
_entity.type
_entity.pdbx_description
1 polymer ?
#
loop_
_entity_poly.entity_id
_entity_poly.type
_entity_poly.pdbx_seq_one_letter_code
_entity_poly.pdbx_strand_id
1 'polypeptide(L)'
;MLDIIILVVIGGAFGAMTREFIMLMVPPLTDGFPLDILVANVVACFLLGTVTALYARKIHSRDVHTIIGMGMMGGVSTFSSFAYGSVVLASASMSAFLIAAAYVTVSVVAGYVAVLAGMKFGEKSADILHRYPPMASIIDSGLVTVESRHSVAETIERVAAKAKSMGMNVFTRVDHGAGAKEAGLGLPPTELIIFGNPQNGTVLMQDKRTIGLDLPIRAVAWEDGSGKVWLTVNDPAWLAQRHSLGLSSDVAIKAMVTGTGTVTKYAAGD
;
A
#
# COMPACT_ATOMS: atom_id res chain seq x y z
N MET A 1 20.92 5.26 -0.07
CA MET A 1 21.58 4.78 -1.32
C MET A 1 21.97 3.32 -1.20
N LEU A 2 22.64 2.91 -0.11
CA LEU A 2 22.98 1.51 0.16
C LEU A 2 21.75 0.59 0.16
N ASP A 3 20.65 1.03 0.79
CA ASP A 3 19.42 0.22 0.93
C ASP A 3 18.79 -0.10 -0.43
N ILE A 4 18.77 0.86 -1.35
CA ILE A 4 18.26 0.68 -2.72
C ILE A 4 19.10 -0.39 -3.46
N ILE A 5 20.42 -0.33 -3.31
CA ILE A 5 21.32 -1.30 -3.97
C ILE A 5 21.08 -2.70 -3.41
N ILE A 6 20.95 -2.84 -2.09
CA ILE A 6 20.68 -4.12 -1.44
C ILE A 6 19.36 -4.72 -1.95
N LEU A 7 18.30 -3.91 -2.05
CA LEU A 7 17.02 -4.34 -2.59
C LEU A 7 17.12 -4.81 -4.04
N VAL A 8 17.84 -4.09 -4.89
CA VAL A 8 18.07 -4.48 -6.29
C VAL A 8 18.86 -5.79 -6.37
N VAL A 9 19.89 -5.98 -5.55
CA VAL A 9 20.70 -7.21 -5.52
C VAL A 9 19.85 -8.41 -5.11
N ILE A 10 19.09 -8.28 -4.02
CA ILE A 10 18.22 -9.36 -3.52
C ILE A 10 17.16 -9.71 -4.56
N GLY A 11 16.46 -8.70 -5.08
CA GLY A 11 15.44 -8.90 -6.11
C GLY A 11 16.03 -9.53 -7.37
N GLY A 12 17.15 -9.00 -7.85
CA GLY A 12 17.83 -9.48 -9.06
C GLY A 12 18.30 -10.93 -8.95
N ALA A 13 18.86 -11.33 -7.81
CA ALA A 13 19.26 -12.72 -7.56
C ALA A 13 18.06 -13.67 -7.65
N PHE A 14 16.94 -13.32 -7.00
CA PHE A 14 15.71 -14.11 -7.06
C PHE A 14 15.10 -14.14 -8.48
N GLY A 15 15.17 -13.01 -9.19
CA GLY A 15 14.75 -12.91 -10.59
C GLY A 15 15.53 -13.84 -11.51
N ALA A 16 16.86 -13.85 -11.39
CA ALA A 16 17.73 -14.74 -12.17
C ALA A 16 17.43 -16.22 -11.88
N MET A 17 17.24 -16.61 -10.61
CA MET A 17 16.83 -17.97 -10.25
C MET A 17 15.47 -18.36 -10.86
N THR A 18 14.52 -17.43 -10.85
CA THR A 18 13.19 -17.64 -11.44
C THR A 18 13.28 -17.82 -12.95
N ARG A 19 14.15 -17.05 -13.63
CA ARG A 19 14.41 -17.21 -15.06
C ARG A 19 14.94 -18.62 -15.37
N GLU A 20 15.96 -19.06 -14.65
CA GLU A 20 16.52 -20.41 -14.84
C GLU A 20 15.45 -21.49 -14.61
N PHE A 21 14.59 -21.32 -13.61
CA PHE A 21 13.48 -22.24 -13.39
C PHE A 21 12.47 -22.27 -14.56
N ILE A 22 12.12 -21.11 -15.12
CA ILE A 22 11.26 -21.03 -16.31
C ILE A 22 11.93 -21.72 -17.50
N MET A 23 13.22 -21.46 -17.73
CA MET A 23 13.98 -22.04 -18.84
C MET A 23 14.07 -23.57 -18.75
N LEU A 24 14.15 -24.13 -17.53
CA LEU A 24 14.13 -25.58 -17.32
C LEU A 24 12.76 -26.22 -17.55
N MET A 25 11.68 -25.44 -17.41
CA MET A 25 10.29 -25.92 -17.57
C MET A 25 9.79 -25.80 -19.01
N VAL A 26 10.31 -24.84 -19.78
CA VAL A 26 9.89 -24.59 -21.15
C VAL A 26 10.77 -25.44 -22.10
N PRO A 27 10.20 -26.42 -22.82
CA PRO A 27 10.99 -27.26 -23.70
C PRO A 27 11.50 -26.46 -24.91
N PRO A 28 12.70 -26.78 -25.41
CA PRO A 28 13.19 -26.17 -26.64
C PRO A 28 12.33 -26.61 -27.82
N LEU A 29 12.06 -25.68 -28.74
CA LEU A 29 11.38 -26.00 -29.98
C LEU A 29 12.35 -26.62 -30.99
N THR A 30 11.86 -27.55 -31.79
CA THR A 30 12.66 -28.32 -32.76
C THR A 30 13.23 -27.47 -33.90
N ASP A 31 12.70 -26.27 -34.10
CA ASP A 31 13.09 -25.29 -35.10
C ASP A 31 14.15 -24.28 -34.60
N GLY A 32 14.61 -24.43 -33.35
CA GLY A 32 15.59 -23.54 -32.72
C GLY A 32 15.01 -22.23 -32.20
N PHE A 33 13.68 -22.06 -32.20
CA PHE A 33 13.02 -20.88 -31.65
C PHE A 33 13.23 -20.79 -30.13
N PRO A 34 13.80 -19.68 -29.59
CA PRO A 34 14.08 -19.53 -28.15
C PRO A 34 12.81 -19.22 -27.34
N LEU A 35 11.92 -20.22 -27.22
CA LEU A 35 10.61 -20.07 -26.58
C LEU A 35 10.73 -19.76 -25.09
N ASP A 36 11.71 -20.36 -24.43
CA ASP A 36 12.06 -20.16 -23.03
C ASP A 36 12.39 -18.69 -22.71
N ILE A 37 13.26 -18.06 -23.50
CA ILE A 37 13.62 -16.65 -23.35
C ILE A 37 12.42 -15.76 -23.65
N LEU A 38 11.64 -16.06 -24.70
CA LEU A 38 10.43 -15.32 -25.02
C LEU A 38 9.45 -15.32 -23.84
N VAL A 39 9.16 -16.49 -23.28
CA VAL A 39 8.22 -16.65 -22.16
C VAL A 39 8.71 -15.87 -20.94
N ALA A 40 9.98 -16.01 -20.56
CA ALA A 40 10.54 -15.29 -19.42
C ALA A 40 10.43 -13.76 -19.59
N ASN A 41 10.79 -13.24 -20.77
CA ASN A 41 10.71 -11.81 -21.06
C ASN A 41 9.26 -11.29 -21.07
N VAL A 42 8.32 -12.02 -21.68
CA VAL A 42 6.91 -11.62 -21.74
C VAL A 42 6.28 -11.60 -20.34
N VAL A 43 6.58 -12.61 -19.50
CA VAL A 43 6.11 -12.65 -18.11
C VAL A 43 6.68 -11.48 -17.31
N ALA A 44 8.00 -11.20 -17.44
CA ALA A 44 8.63 -10.07 -16.77
C ALA A 44 8.01 -8.73 -17.20
N CYS A 45 7.75 -8.53 -18.50
CA CYS A 45 7.08 -7.34 -19.03
C CYS A 45 5.68 -7.14 -18.44
N PHE A 46 4.86 -8.19 -18.38
CA PHE A 46 3.51 -8.13 -17.81
C PHE A 46 3.53 -7.76 -16.32
N LEU A 47 4.37 -8.44 -15.55
CA LEU A 47 4.49 -8.22 -14.12
C LEU A 47 5.09 -6.84 -13.80
N LEU A 48 6.09 -6.38 -14.57
CA LEU A 48 6.65 -5.04 -14.44
C LEU A 48 5.57 -3.97 -14.70
N GLY A 49 4.77 -4.13 -15.76
CA GLY A 49 3.63 -3.24 -16.05
C GLY A 49 2.64 -3.20 -14.88
N THR A 50 2.30 -4.36 -14.32
CA THR A 50 1.39 -4.49 -13.16
C THR A 50 1.92 -3.76 -11.93
N VAL A 51 3.17 -4.04 -11.54
CA VAL A 51 3.81 -3.44 -10.36
C VAL A 51 3.96 -1.92 -10.55
N THR A 52 4.30 -1.47 -11.76
CA THR A 52 4.43 -0.03 -12.04
C THR A 52 3.09 0.69 -11.93
N ALA A 53 1.99 0.09 -12.43
CA ALA A 53 0.65 0.67 -12.28
C ALA A 53 0.18 0.71 -10.82
N LEU A 54 0.44 -0.34 -10.04
CA LEU A 54 0.13 -0.38 -8.60
C LEU A 54 0.93 0.68 -7.84
N TYR A 55 2.21 0.88 -8.18
CA TYR A 55 3.04 1.95 -7.60
C TYR A 55 2.48 3.34 -7.93
N ALA A 56 2.11 3.59 -9.18
CA ALA A 56 1.52 4.86 -9.62
C ALA A 56 0.21 5.18 -8.87
N ARG A 57 -0.54 4.15 -8.47
CA ARG A 57 -1.75 4.24 -7.64
C ARG A 57 -1.50 4.23 -6.14
N LYS A 58 -0.23 4.35 -5.71
CA LYS A 58 0.22 4.36 -4.31
C LYS A 58 -0.21 3.12 -3.51
N ILE A 59 -0.34 1.97 -4.18
CA ILE A 59 -0.72 0.70 -3.52
C ILE A 59 0.43 0.12 -2.69
N HIS A 60 1.67 0.29 -3.15
CA HIS A 60 2.86 -0.19 -2.45
C HIS A 60 3.97 0.86 -2.41
N SER A 61 4.93 0.67 -1.51
CA SER A 61 6.03 1.61 -1.31
C SER A 61 7.05 1.59 -2.47
N ARG A 62 7.92 2.60 -2.47
CA ARG A 62 9.06 2.72 -3.40
C ARG A 62 10.03 1.54 -3.29
N ASP A 63 10.22 1.02 -2.08
CA ASP A 63 11.13 -0.09 -1.80
C ASP A 63 10.61 -1.38 -2.42
N VAL A 64 9.31 -1.63 -2.30
CA VAL A 64 8.63 -2.75 -2.98
C VAL A 64 8.73 -2.61 -4.50
N HIS A 65 8.55 -1.39 -5.03
CA HIS A 65 8.74 -1.15 -6.46
C HIS A 65 10.18 -1.43 -6.92
N THR A 66 11.15 -1.11 -6.09
CA THR A 66 12.58 -1.28 -6.39
C THR A 66 12.97 -2.75 -6.37
N ILE A 67 12.61 -3.50 -5.31
CA ILE A 67 12.96 -4.92 -5.22
C ILE A 67 12.23 -5.77 -6.27
N ILE A 68 10.94 -5.53 -6.52
CA ILE A 68 10.17 -6.33 -7.48
C ILE A 68 10.39 -5.82 -8.90
N GLY A 69 10.19 -4.52 -9.15
CA GLY A 69 10.26 -3.95 -10.49
C GLY A 69 11.68 -3.89 -11.04
N MET A 70 12.57 -3.16 -10.36
CA MET A 70 13.96 -3.00 -10.83
C MET A 70 14.79 -4.27 -10.59
N GLY A 71 14.68 -4.89 -9.41
CA GLY A 71 15.42 -6.09 -9.05
C GLY A 71 14.89 -7.34 -9.76
N MET A 72 13.76 -7.87 -9.27
CA MET A 72 13.26 -9.18 -9.69
C MET A 72 12.87 -9.24 -11.16
N MET A 73 12.05 -8.31 -11.67
CA MET A 73 11.67 -8.33 -13.09
C MET A 73 12.87 -8.07 -14.00
N GLY A 74 13.80 -7.22 -13.55
CA GLY A 74 15.10 -7.04 -14.21
C GLY A 74 15.88 -8.35 -14.33
N GLY A 75 15.95 -9.14 -13.26
CA GLY A 75 16.62 -10.44 -13.24
C GLY A 75 15.90 -11.56 -14.00
N VAL A 76 14.56 -11.55 -14.04
CA VAL A 76 13.76 -12.51 -14.82
C VAL A 76 13.97 -12.28 -16.32
N SER A 77 13.96 -11.01 -16.75
CA SER A 77 14.17 -10.64 -18.14
C SER A 77 15.64 -10.75 -18.57
N THR A 78 15.89 -10.98 -19.85
CA THR A 78 17.23 -10.97 -20.42
C THR A 78 17.22 -10.47 -21.87
N PHE A 79 17.78 -9.27 -22.07
CA PHE A 79 18.00 -8.73 -23.40
C PHE A 79 19.22 -9.35 -24.08
N SER A 80 20.28 -9.66 -23.32
CA SER A 80 21.52 -10.23 -23.86
C SER A 80 21.31 -11.62 -24.43
N SER A 81 20.60 -12.51 -23.72
CA SER A 81 20.29 -13.86 -24.22
C SER A 81 19.34 -13.79 -25.42
N PHE A 82 18.35 -12.88 -25.39
CA PHE A 82 17.47 -12.62 -26.53
C PHE A 82 18.27 -12.22 -27.79
N ALA A 83 19.15 -11.22 -27.66
CA ALA A 83 19.95 -10.71 -28.76
C ALA A 83 20.90 -11.78 -29.31
N TYR A 84 21.64 -12.47 -28.43
CA TYR A 84 22.54 -13.55 -28.83
C TYR A 84 21.80 -14.68 -29.54
N GLY A 85 20.68 -15.15 -28.96
CA GLY A 85 19.86 -16.21 -29.55
C GLY A 85 19.33 -15.84 -30.94
N SER A 86 18.91 -14.58 -31.13
CA SER A 86 18.45 -14.10 -32.44
C SER A 86 19.55 -14.13 -33.51
N VAL A 87 20.78 -13.75 -33.14
CA VAL A 87 21.93 -13.73 -34.08
C VAL A 87 22.39 -15.14 -34.41
N VAL A 88 22.45 -16.04 -33.42
CA VAL A 88 22.82 -17.44 -33.63
C VAL A 88 21.82 -18.11 -34.56
N LEU A 89 20.52 -17.91 -34.33
CA LEU A 89 19.46 -18.47 -35.16
C LEU A 89 19.52 -17.89 -36.59
N ALA A 90 19.74 -16.59 -36.73
CA ALA A 90 19.84 -15.94 -38.03
C ALA A 90 21.02 -16.42 -38.88
N SER A 91 22.11 -16.86 -38.23
CA SER A 91 23.35 -17.26 -38.91
C SER A 91 23.34 -18.72 -39.39
N ALA A 92 22.34 -19.52 -39.00
CA ALA A 92 22.34 -20.96 -39.26
C ALA A 92 21.95 -21.33 -40.71
N SER A 93 20.97 -20.63 -41.31
CA SER A 93 20.51 -20.85 -42.69
C SER A 93 19.54 -19.75 -43.13
N MET A 94 19.20 -19.69 -44.41
CA MET A 94 18.19 -18.75 -44.94
C MET A 94 16.80 -18.96 -44.34
N SER A 95 16.40 -20.21 -44.08
CA SER A 95 15.13 -20.50 -43.41
C SER A 95 15.18 -20.09 -41.93
N ALA A 96 16.29 -20.35 -41.24
CA ALA A 96 16.47 -19.94 -39.84
C ALA A 96 16.53 -18.41 -39.67
N PHE A 97 17.01 -17.67 -40.67
CA PHE A 97 16.93 -16.21 -40.71
C PHE A 97 15.48 -15.71 -40.60
N LEU A 98 14.54 -16.31 -41.34
CA LEU A 98 13.13 -15.95 -41.27
C LEU A 98 12.54 -16.23 -39.88
N ILE A 99 12.94 -17.34 -39.25
CA ILE A 99 12.53 -17.68 -37.89
C ILE A 99 13.11 -16.68 -36.88
N ALA A 100 14.36 -16.27 -37.03
CA ALA A 100 14.99 -15.25 -36.19
C ALA A 100 14.29 -13.89 -36.33
N ALA A 101 13.95 -13.48 -37.55
CA ALA A 101 13.16 -12.27 -37.79
C ALA A 101 11.79 -12.35 -37.10
N ALA A 102 11.09 -13.47 -37.25
CA ALA A 102 9.82 -13.71 -36.57
C ALA A 102 9.98 -13.67 -35.04
N TYR A 103 11.01 -14.30 -34.49
CA TYR A 103 11.32 -14.30 -33.05
C TYR A 103 11.54 -12.88 -32.52
N VAL A 104 12.31 -12.05 -33.22
CA VAL A 104 12.54 -10.63 -32.84
C VAL A 104 11.22 -9.85 -32.86
N THR A 105 10.45 -9.96 -33.96
CA THR A 105 9.17 -9.26 -34.08
C THR A 105 8.19 -9.68 -33.00
N VAL A 106 8.00 -10.98 -32.79
CA VAL A 106 7.10 -11.52 -31.77
C VAL A 106 7.55 -11.10 -30.38
N SER A 107 8.84 -11.17 -30.06
CA SER A 107 9.36 -10.78 -28.74
C SER A 107 9.07 -9.32 -28.41
N VAL A 108 9.30 -8.41 -29.36
CA VAL A 108 9.06 -6.97 -29.16
C VAL A 108 7.58 -6.67 -29.05
N VAL A 109 6.76 -7.20 -29.97
CA VAL A 109 5.31 -6.97 -29.98
C VAL A 109 4.64 -7.57 -28.74
N ALA A 110 4.97 -8.82 -28.41
CA ALA A 110 4.42 -9.50 -27.23
C ALA A 110 4.84 -8.80 -25.94
N GLY A 111 6.12 -8.38 -25.83
CA GLY A 111 6.60 -7.62 -24.68
C GLY A 111 5.84 -6.30 -24.50
N TYR A 112 5.65 -5.53 -25.58
CA TYR A 112 4.90 -4.27 -25.53
C TYR A 112 3.43 -4.49 -25.11
N VAL A 113 2.75 -5.46 -25.74
CA VAL A 113 1.36 -5.80 -25.39
C VAL A 113 1.26 -6.29 -23.95
N ALA A 114 2.22 -7.07 -23.48
CA ALA A 114 2.27 -7.56 -22.10
C ALA A 114 2.38 -6.42 -21.09
N VAL A 115 3.23 -5.41 -21.34
CA VAL A 115 3.32 -4.22 -20.47
C VAL A 115 1.97 -3.51 -20.40
N LEU A 116 1.32 -3.25 -21.55
CA LEU A 116 0.01 -2.58 -21.59
C LEU A 116 -1.06 -3.38 -20.84
N ALA A 117 -1.10 -4.70 -21.05
CA ALA A 117 -2.02 -5.58 -20.35
C ALA A 117 -1.76 -5.58 -18.83
N GLY A 118 -0.49 -5.62 -18.43
CA GLY A 118 -0.06 -5.54 -17.03
C GLY A 118 -0.47 -4.24 -16.37
N MET A 119 -0.25 -3.10 -17.03
CA MET A 119 -0.67 -1.79 -16.51
C MET A 119 -2.18 -1.73 -16.29
N LYS A 120 -2.98 -2.15 -17.29
CA LYS A 120 -4.45 -2.17 -17.18
C LYS A 120 -4.93 -3.11 -16.07
N PHE A 121 -4.28 -4.26 -15.92
CA PHE A 121 -4.57 -5.19 -14.85
C PHE A 121 -4.21 -4.61 -13.47
N GLY A 122 -3.07 -3.94 -13.36
CA GLY A 122 -2.62 -3.26 -12.14
C GLY A 122 -3.56 -2.12 -11.74
N GLU A 123 -4.03 -1.31 -12.69
CA GLU A 123 -5.03 -0.26 -12.43
C GLU A 123 -6.35 -0.83 -11.91
N LYS A 124 -6.91 -1.84 -12.59
CA LYS A 124 -8.15 -2.50 -12.16
C LYS A 124 -7.98 -3.15 -10.78
N SER A 125 -6.82 -3.74 -10.54
CA SER A 125 -6.49 -4.34 -9.24
C SER A 125 -6.36 -3.25 -8.17
N ALA A 126 -5.74 -2.11 -8.46
CA ALA A 126 -5.67 -0.98 -7.55
C ALA A 126 -7.06 -0.47 -7.17
N ASP A 127 -7.99 -0.39 -8.12
CA ASP A 127 -9.37 0.02 -7.84
C ASP A 127 -10.08 -0.97 -6.89
N ILE A 128 -9.83 -2.27 -7.06
CA ILE A 128 -10.32 -3.32 -6.14
C ILE A 128 -9.66 -3.20 -4.78
N LEU A 129 -8.35 -2.99 -4.73
CA LEU A 129 -7.57 -2.86 -3.49
C LEU A 129 -7.89 -1.55 -2.76
N HIS A 130 -8.28 -0.47 -3.44
CA HIS A 130 -8.80 0.74 -2.78
C HIS A 130 -10.20 0.50 -2.22
N ARG A 131 -11.01 -0.32 -2.91
CA ARG A 131 -12.35 -0.70 -2.46
C ARG A 131 -12.31 -1.73 -1.31
N TYR A 132 -11.29 -2.57 -1.28
CA TYR A 132 -11.03 -3.62 -0.32
C TYR A 132 -9.52 -3.66 -0.02
N PRO A 133 -9.02 -2.79 0.88
CA PRO A 133 -7.60 -2.73 1.22
C PRO A 133 -7.09 -4.13 1.59
N PRO A 134 -6.02 -4.63 0.92
CA PRO A 134 -5.38 -5.86 1.36
C PRO A 134 -4.93 -5.67 2.82
N MET A 135 -4.94 -6.75 3.61
CA MET A 135 -4.45 -6.75 4.99
C MET A 135 -3.16 -5.92 5.12
N ALA A 136 -3.19 -4.93 6.01
CA ALA A 136 -2.19 -3.90 6.28
C ALA A 136 -0.81 -4.14 5.66
N SER A 137 -0.39 -3.20 4.81
CA SER A 137 1.03 -2.86 4.76
C SER A 137 1.46 -2.40 6.17
N ILE A 138 2.60 -2.88 6.62
CA ILE A 138 3.21 -2.55 7.93
C ILE A 138 3.61 -1.04 8.00
N ILE A 139 3.38 -0.27 6.93
CA ILE A 139 3.69 1.17 6.80
C ILE A 139 2.39 1.99 6.62
N ASP A 140 1.33 1.62 7.32
CA ASP A 140 0.20 2.52 7.58
C ASP A 140 0.36 3.03 9.02
N SER A 141 0.41 4.36 9.21
CA SER A 141 0.53 4.96 10.54
C SER A 141 -0.66 4.61 11.43
N GLY A 142 -1.76 4.11 10.85
CA GLY A 142 -2.99 3.85 11.57
C GLY A 142 -3.71 5.13 11.97
N LEU A 143 -3.39 6.25 11.31
CA LEU A 143 -3.90 7.58 11.61
C LEU A 143 -4.71 8.11 10.41
N VAL A 144 -5.92 8.60 10.69
CA VAL A 144 -6.71 9.38 9.75
C VAL A 144 -6.62 10.85 10.15
N THR A 145 -6.09 11.68 9.27
CA THR A 145 -5.95 13.14 9.49
C THR A 145 -6.79 13.90 8.48
N VAL A 146 -7.60 14.84 8.97
CA VAL A 146 -8.39 15.77 8.16
C VAL A 146 -8.05 17.21 8.52
N GLU A 147 -8.10 18.12 7.55
CA GLU A 147 -7.98 19.56 7.81
C GLU A 147 -9.27 20.05 8.47
N SER A 148 -9.16 20.82 9.54
CA SER A 148 -10.29 21.49 10.19
C SER A 148 -10.34 22.96 9.77
N ARG A 149 -11.55 23.46 9.51
CA ARG A 149 -11.80 24.89 9.23
C ARG A 149 -11.91 25.74 10.51
N HIS A 150 -11.72 25.12 11.67
CA HIS A 150 -11.93 25.69 12.98
C HIS A 150 -10.63 25.68 13.80
N SER A 151 -10.58 26.49 14.87
CA SER A 151 -9.45 26.43 15.82
C SER A 151 -9.35 25.04 16.48
N VAL A 152 -8.20 24.72 17.09
CA VAL A 152 -7.99 23.46 17.84
C VAL A 152 -9.06 23.27 18.92
N ALA A 153 -9.29 24.27 19.77
CA ALA A 153 -10.28 24.21 20.84
C ALA A 153 -11.71 24.04 20.31
N GLU A 154 -12.08 24.78 19.25
CA GLU A 154 -13.40 24.64 18.63
C GLU A 154 -13.57 23.26 17.97
N THR A 155 -12.54 22.75 17.30
CA THR A 155 -12.55 21.41 16.70
C THR A 155 -12.81 20.34 17.76
N ILE A 156 -12.12 20.39 18.91
CA ILE A 156 -12.32 19.45 20.02
C ILE A 156 -13.72 19.57 20.62
N GLU A 157 -14.26 20.78 20.77
CA GLU A 157 -15.62 20.97 21.25
C GLU A 157 -16.65 20.37 20.27
N ARG A 158 -16.44 20.54 18.96
CA ARG A 158 -17.30 19.94 17.93
C ARG A 158 -17.21 18.41 17.93
N VAL A 159 -16.03 17.83 18.12
CA VAL A 159 -15.86 16.37 18.31
C VAL A 159 -16.70 15.91 19.50
N ALA A 160 -16.56 16.57 20.65
CA ALA A 160 -17.28 16.21 21.86
C ALA A 160 -18.79 16.33 21.72
N ALA A 161 -19.28 17.43 21.15
CA ALA A 161 -20.71 17.67 20.94
C ALA A 161 -21.29 16.61 20.00
N LYS A 162 -20.60 16.31 18.89
CA LYS A 162 -21.06 15.30 17.93
C LYS A 162 -21.03 13.90 18.52
N ALA A 163 -19.96 13.52 19.21
CA ALA A 163 -19.86 12.23 19.90
C ALA A 163 -21.01 12.03 20.91
N LYS A 164 -21.28 13.04 21.75
CA LYS A 164 -22.40 13.01 22.71
C LYS A 164 -23.75 12.89 22.02
N SER A 165 -23.96 13.62 20.91
CA SER A 165 -25.21 13.52 20.13
C SER A 165 -25.47 12.12 19.55
N MET A 166 -24.41 11.31 19.41
CA MET A 166 -24.46 9.93 18.92
C MET A 166 -24.49 8.91 20.07
N GLY A 167 -24.68 9.36 21.32
CA GLY A 167 -24.71 8.48 22.49
C GLY A 167 -23.34 7.94 22.91
N MET A 168 -22.24 8.58 22.49
CA MET A 168 -20.89 8.25 22.96
C MET A 168 -20.51 9.09 24.19
N ASN A 169 -19.68 8.52 25.06
CA ASN A 169 -19.14 9.22 26.20
C ASN A 169 -17.87 9.98 25.81
N VAL A 170 -17.69 11.17 26.40
CA VAL A 170 -16.40 11.87 26.42
C VAL A 170 -15.76 11.59 27.77
N PHE A 171 -14.65 10.87 27.79
CA PHE A 171 -13.99 10.41 29.01
C PHE A 171 -13.05 11.45 29.58
N THR A 172 -12.19 12.03 28.73
CA THR A 172 -11.26 13.08 29.16
C THR A 172 -10.81 13.90 27.97
N ARG A 173 -10.26 15.08 28.29
CA ARG A 173 -9.51 15.95 27.36
C ARG A 173 -8.16 16.25 27.98
N VAL A 174 -7.13 16.34 27.14
CA VAL A 174 -5.75 16.63 27.55
C VAL A 174 -5.22 17.73 26.65
N ASP A 175 -5.05 18.93 27.21
CA ASP A 175 -4.44 20.05 26.51
C ASP A 175 -2.91 19.94 26.62
N HIS A 176 -2.29 19.41 25.56
CA HIS A 176 -0.85 19.27 25.47
C HIS A 176 -0.16 20.64 25.31
N GLY A 177 -0.83 21.62 24.69
CA GLY A 177 -0.32 22.98 24.55
C GLY A 177 -0.19 23.66 25.93
N ALA A 178 -1.22 23.57 26.76
CA ALA A 178 -1.18 24.05 28.13
C ALA A 178 -0.11 23.32 28.95
N GLY A 179 -0.05 21.98 28.87
CA GLY A 179 0.95 21.19 29.59
C GLY A 179 2.40 21.51 29.17
N ALA A 180 2.65 21.74 27.88
CA ALA A 180 3.97 22.17 27.40
C ALA A 180 4.35 23.55 27.95
N LYS A 181 3.40 24.49 27.96
CA LYS A 181 3.60 25.83 28.52
C LYS A 181 3.94 25.81 30.00
N GLU A 182 3.25 24.98 30.79
CA GLU A 182 3.56 24.78 32.22
C GLU A 182 4.97 24.21 32.44
N ALA A 183 5.44 23.36 31.52
CA ALA A 183 6.80 22.82 31.52
C ALA A 183 7.86 23.78 30.94
N GLY A 184 7.49 25.01 30.57
CA GLY A 184 8.41 25.99 29.97
C GLY A 184 8.81 25.68 28.52
N LEU A 185 8.04 24.84 27.82
CA LEU A 185 8.27 24.45 26.43
C LEU A 185 7.24 25.12 25.49
N GLY A 186 7.65 25.35 24.24
CA GLY A 186 6.76 25.81 23.18
C GLY A 186 6.14 24.64 22.43
N LEU A 187 4.82 24.60 22.35
CA LEU A 187 4.06 23.68 21.50
C LEU A 187 2.89 24.45 20.88
N PRO A 188 2.70 24.43 19.54
CA PRO A 188 1.49 24.97 18.92
C PRO A 188 0.23 24.33 19.53
N PRO A 189 -0.94 25.00 19.47
CA PRO A 189 -2.19 24.46 19.99
C PRO A 189 -2.36 22.98 19.65
N THR A 190 -2.45 22.13 20.68
CA THR A 190 -2.53 20.67 20.54
C THR A 190 -3.35 20.13 21.69
N GLU A 191 -4.53 19.57 21.40
CA GLU A 191 -5.45 19.05 22.40
C GLU A 191 -5.97 17.67 21.99
N LEU A 192 -5.90 16.72 22.91
CA LEU A 192 -6.39 15.35 22.77
C LEU A 192 -7.77 15.24 23.43
N ILE A 193 -8.69 14.51 22.79
CA ILE A 193 -9.95 14.07 23.36
C ILE A 193 -10.07 12.54 23.28
N ILE A 194 -10.52 11.94 24.39
CA ILE A 194 -10.77 10.50 24.50
C ILE A 194 -12.28 10.28 24.63
N PHE A 195 -12.86 9.55 23.68
CA PHE A 195 -14.31 9.32 23.60
C PHE A 195 -14.63 7.92 23.08
N GLY A 196 -15.85 7.45 23.31
CA GLY A 196 -16.30 6.18 22.77
C GLY A 196 -17.55 5.62 23.42
N ASN A 197 -17.92 4.42 23.00
CA ASN A 197 -19.09 3.71 23.49
C ASN A 197 -18.64 2.41 24.20
N PRO A 198 -18.85 2.28 25.53
CA PRO A 198 -18.45 1.09 26.28
C PRO A 198 -19.03 -0.21 25.74
N GLN A 199 -20.29 -0.22 25.27
CA GLN A 199 -20.95 -1.42 24.76
C GLN A 199 -20.18 -1.99 23.55
N ASN A 200 -19.78 -1.13 22.61
CA ASN A 200 -18.97 -1.56 21.47
C ASN A 200 -17.55 -1.93 21.90
N GLY A 201 -16.92 -1.14 22.78
CA GLY A 201 -15.56 -1.41 23.25
C GLY A 201 -15.41 -2.73 24.01
N THR A 202 -16.42 -3.12 24.81
CA THR A 202 -16.42 -4.38 25.54
C THR A 202 -16.41 -5.58 24.61
N VAL A 203 -17.18 -5.57 23.51
CA VAL A 203 -17.20 -6.65 22.52
C VAL A 203 -15.80 -6.89 21.94
N LEU A 204 -15.07 -5.82 21.64
CA LEU A 204 -13.71 -5.92 21.09
C LEU A 204 -12.72 -6.47 22.13
N MET A 205 -12.84 -6.06 23.40
CA MET A 205 -11.98 -6.56 24.48
C MET A 205 -12.27 -8.02 24.83
N GLN A 206 -13.49 -8.50 24.62
CA GLN A 206 -13.85 -9.91 24.76
C GLN A 206 -13.14 -10.79 23.72
N ASP A 207 -12.94 -10.27 22.50
CA ASP A 207 -12.16 -10.93 21.45
C ASP A 207 -10.64 -10.86 21.76
N LYS A 208 -10.08 -9.65 21.85
CA LYS A 208 -8.66 -9.42 22.17
C LYS A 208 -8.51 -8.32 23.21
N ARG A 209 -8.12 -8.70 24.43
CA ARG A 209 -7.90 -7.73 25.54
C ARG A 209 -6.84 -6.66 25.22
N THR A 210 -5.88 -6.94 24.34
CA THR A 210 -4.82 -5.98 23.98
C THR A 210 -5.36 -4.71 23.34
N ILE A 211 -6.56 -4.74 22.72
CA ILE A 211 -7.20 -3.54 22.16
C ILE A 211 -7.58 -2.51 23.24
N GLY A 212 -7.65 -2.92 24.51
CA GLY A 212 -7.82 -2.00 25.63
C GLY A 212 -6.73 -0.93 25.74
N LEU A 213 -5.56 -1.12 25.11
CA LEU A 213 -4.52 -0.09 25.00
C LEU A 213 -4.96 1.10 24.13
N ASP A 214 -5.84 0.85 23.17
CA ASP A 214 -6.29 1.80 22.15
C ASP A 214 -7.76 2.19 22.32
N LEU A 215 -8.44 1.65 23.34
CA LEU A 215 -9.80 2.03 23.74
C LEU A 215 -9.78 2.86 25.04
N PRO A 216 -10.70 3.84 25.20
CA PRO A 216 -11.60 4.37 24.17
C PRO A 216 -10.85 5.10 23.04
N ILE A 217 -11.55 5.44 21.96
CA ILE A 217 -10.97 6.10 20.78
C ILE A 217 -10.35 7.46 21.17
N ARG A 218 -9.20 7.75 20.56
CA ARG A 218 -8.42 8.98 20.73
C ARG A 218 -8.50 9.82 19.45
N ALA A 219 -8.74 11.11 19.62
CA ALA A 219 -8.62 12.11 18.58
C ALA A 219 -7.79 13.29 19.09
N VAL A 220 -6.85 13.79 18.30
CA VAL A 220 -6.04 14.97 18.63
C VAL A 220 -6.27 16.04 17.57
N ALA A 221 -6.62 17.23 18.01
CA ALA A 221 -6.61 18.42 17.17
C ALA A 221 -5.30 19.17 17.41
N TRP A 222 -4.64 19.60 16.34
CA TRP A 222 -3.34 20.26 16.42
C TRP A 222 -3.16 21.28 15.31
N GLU A 223 -2.40 22.34 15.60
CA GLU A 223 -2.02 23.38 14.65
C GLU A 223 -0.60 23.12 14.12
N ASP A 224 -0.42 23.20 12.80
CA ASP A 224 0.89 23.07 12.18
C ASP A 224 1.67 24.40 12.13
N GLY A 225 2.92 24.35 11.67
CA GLY A 225 3.77 25.55 11.58
C GLY A 225 3.29 26.61 10.58
N SER A 226 2.26 26.34 9.78
CA SER A 226 1.63 27.29 8.87
C SER A 226 0.34 27.91 9.43
N GLY A 227 -0.06 27.51 10.65
CA GLY A 227 -1.32 27.95 11.28
C GLY A 227 -2.55 27.17 10.80
N LYS A 228 -2.38 26.07 10.05
CA LYS A 228 -3.48 25.18 9.67
C LYS A 228 -3.80 24.23 10.81
N VAL A 229 -5.09 23.95 11.01
CA VAL A 229 -5.57 23.04 12.04
C VAL A 229 -5.92 21.69 11.44
N TRP A 230 -5.50 20.64 12.12
CA TRP A 230 -5.70 19.25 11.73
C TRP A 230 -6.41 18.49 12.84
N LEU A 231 -7.31 17.59 12.48
CA LEU A 231 -7.91 16.61 13.38
C LEU A 231 -7.42 15.22 12.98
N THR A 232 -6.66 14.58 13.87
CA THR A 232 -6.09 13.25 13.67
C THR A 232 -6.74 12.25 14.62
N VAL A 233 -7.16 11.10 14.10
CA VAL A 233 -7.77 10.01 14.88
C VAL A 233 -7.09 8.68 14.55
N ASN A 234 -7.07 7.74 15.51
CA ASN A 234 -6.70 6.36 15.19
C ASN A 234 -7.75 5.73 14.27
N ASP A 235 -7.33 5.10 13.17
CA ASP A 235 -8.24 4.37 12.27
C ASP A 235 -8.75 3.10 12.97
N PRO A 236 -10.07 2.98 13.23
CA PRO A 236 -10.63 1.79 13.84
C PRO A 236 -10.41 0.50 13.03
N ALA A 237 -10.32 0.59 11.69
CA ALA A 237 -10.02 -0.56 10.85
C ALA A 237 -8.57 -1.02 11.03
N TRP A 238 -7.63 -0.08 11.13
CA TRP A 238 -6.25 -0.38 11.44
C TRP A 238 -6.07 -0.93 12.87
N LEU A 239 -6.81 -0.41 13.86
CA LEU A 239 -6.80 -0.95 15.23
C LEU A 239 -7.23 -2.42 15.25
N ALA A 240 -8.25 -2.79 14.46
CA ALA A 240 -8.66 -4.18 14.34
C ALA A 240 -7.52 -5.08 13.85
N GLN A 241 -6.71 -4.58 12.90
CA GLN A 241 -5.56 -5.29 12.36
C GLN A 241 -4.39 -5.33 13.35
N ARG A 242 -4.04 -4.20 13.99
CA ARG A 242 -3.00 -4.08 15.03
C ARG A 242 -3.18 -5.12 16.14
N HIS A 243 -4.42 -5.35 16.54
CA HIS A 243 -4.76 -6.30 17.62
C HIS A 243 -5.15 -7.70 17.11
N SER A 244 -5.15 -7.93 15.80
CA SER A 244 -5.56 -9.20 15.18
C SER A 244 -6.94 -9.66 15.66
N LEU A 245 -7.92 -8.76 15.62
CA LEU A 245 -9.30 -9.08 15.98
C LEU A 245 -9.90 -10.12 15.02
N GLY A 246 -10.76 -10.98 15.56
CA GLY A 246 -11.50 -11.99 14.80
C GLY A 246 -12.85 -11.49 14.28
N LEU A 247 -13.52 -12.36 13.53
CA LEU A 247 -14.81 -12.07 12.88
C LEU A 247 -15.93 -11.66 13.86
N SER A 248 -15.83 -12.06 15.13
CA SER A 248 -16.76 -11.63 16.18
C SER A 248 -16.76 -10.11 16.40
N SER A 249 -15.68 -9.42 16.02
CA SER A 249 -15.52 -7.98 16.20
C SER A 249 -16.03 -7.15 15.01
N ASP A 250 -16.37 -7.75 13.87
CA ASP A 250 -16.65 -7.06 12.61
C ASP A 250 -17.77 -6.00 12.72
N VAL A 251 -18.86 -6.34 13.42
CA VAL A 251 -20.00 -5.43 13.59
C VAL A 251 -19.60 -4.21 14.42
N ALA A 252 -18.87 -4.44 15.52
CA ALA A 252 -18.41 -3.37 16.40
C ALA A 252 -17.35 -2.49 15.71
N ILE A 253 -16.43 -3.07 14.93
CA ILE A 253 -15.46 -2.32 14.13
C ILE A 253 -16.15 -1.46 13.07
N LYS A 254 -17.11 -2.01 12.29
CA LYS A 254 -17.86 -1.24 11.29
C LYS A 254 -18.63 -0.07 11.91
N ALA A 255 -19.26 -0.30 13.07
CA ALA A 255 -19.94 0.75 13.81
C ALA A 255 -18.95 1.84 14.27
N MET A 256 -17.77 1.45 14.72
CA MET A 256 -16.72 2.38 15.16
C MET A 256 -16.12 3.19 14.00
N VAL A 257 -15.81 2.56 12.86
CA VAL A 257 -15.38 3.26 11.63
C VAL A 257 -16.41 4.31 11.22
N THR A 258 -17.69 3.92 11.16
CA THR A 258 -18.79 4.82 10.78
C THR A 258 -18.96 5.97 11.77
N GLY A 259 -18.94 5.64 13.07
CA GLY A 259 -19.10 6.60 14.15
C GLY A 259 -17.98 7.64 14.19
N THR A 260 -16.72 7.18 14.22
CA THR A 260 -15.55 8.06 14.23
C THR A 260 -15.50 8.89 12.94
N GLY A 261 -15.74 8.30 11.76
CA GLY A 261 -15.77 9.04 10.51
C GLY A 261 -16.84 10.15 10.47
N THR A 262 -18.01 9.90 11.05
CA THR A 262 -19.09 10.90 11.16
C THR A 262 -18.70 12.04 12.10
N VAL A 263 -18.07 11.72 13.24
CA VAL A 263 -17.59 12.71 14.21
C VAL A 263 -16.49 13.58 13.60
N THR A 264 -15.51 12.96 12.95
CA THR A 264 -14.34 13.64 12.36
C THR A 264 -14.74 14.60 11.24
N LYS A 265 -15.57 14.17 10.29
CA LYS A 265 -16.04 15.05 9.19
C LYS A 265 -16.84 16.24 9.71
N TYR A 266 -17.81 15.99 10.59
CA TYR A 266 -18.61 17.05 11.19
C TYR A 266 -17.73 18.04 11.96
N ALA A 267 -16.78 17.55 12.76
CA ALA A 267 -15.91 18.40 13.57
C ALA A 267 -15.00 19.28 12.70
N ALA A 268 -14.50 18.75 11.59
CA ALA A 268 -13.66 19.46 10.63
C ALA A 268 -14.39 20.55 9.83
N GLY A 269 -15.73 20.50 9.78
CA GLY A 269 -16.56 21.48 9.08
C GLY A 269 -17.01 21.06 7.68
N ASP A 270 -17.06 19.74 7.42
CA ASP A 270 -17.64 19.13 6.21
C ASP A 270 -19.10 18.71 6.39
#